data_AF-A0A1L8N2P0-F1
#
_entry.id   AF-A0A1L8N2P0-F1
#
_cell.length_a   1.000
_cell.length_b   1.000
_cell.length_c   1.000
_cell.angle_alpha   90.00
_cell.angle_beta   90.00
_cell.angle_gamma   90.00
#
_symmetry.space_group_name_H-M   'P 1'
#
loop_
_entity.id
_entity.type
_entity.pdbx_description
1 polymer ?
#
loop_
_entity_poly.entity_id
_entity_poly.type
_entity_poly.pdbx_seq_one_letter_code
_entity_poly.pdbx_strand_id
1 'polypeptide(L)'
;MAKPYSIFKTSNGIYYVNFPADETHKPIQRSTGVRNRREAENIVLSWYKEGALPKRINAKNSTAKTTLNKVNLLSTLRTIDLTKEDTNKIIKILKDRELIVNAILPSETESLNAKDFLKTFWEFDESPYVKEKKLRGQSIHRSYCETMKCRVRKYWFPKVGNKAIGEINRYDIKSIFNDKSVQKLDLCQ
;
A
#
# COMPACT_ATOMS: atom_id res chain seq x y z
N MET A 1 38.19 -34.57 -14.94
CA MET A 1 36.89 -34.26 -14.30
C MET A 1 35.81 -34.36 -15.36
N ALA A 2 34.86 -35.29 -15.22
CA ALA A 2 33.73 -35.39 -16.14
C ALA A 2 32.86 -34.13 -16.00
N LYS A 3 32.57 -33.45 -17.11
CA LYS A 3 31.69 -32.28 -17.09
C LYS A 3 30.27 -32.78 -16.75
N PRO A 4 29.55 -32.17 -15.79
CA PRO A 4 28.20 -32.59 -15.39
C PRO A 4 27.11 -32.23 -16.42
N TYR A 5 27.50 -31.81 -17.63
CA TYR A 5 26.62 -31.40 -18.71
C TYR A 5 27.29 -31.65 -20.07
N SER A 6 26.49 -31.80 -21.12
CA SER A 6 26.95 -31.90 -22.50
C SER A 6 26.45 -30.72 -23.33
N ILE A 7 27.31 -30.15 -24.19
CA ILE A 7 26.95 -29.05 -25.09
C ILE A 7 27.01 -29.54 -26.53
N PHE A 8 25.98 -29.30 -27.31
CA PHE A 8 25.90 -29.67 -28.73
C PHE A 8 25.39 -28.50 -29.58
N LYS A 9 25.75 -28.49 -30.86
CA LYS A 9 25.35 -27.44 -31.81
C LYS A 9 24.12 -27.90 -32.59
N THR A 10 23.10 -27.06 -32.68
CA THR A 10 21.91 -27.30 -33.50
C THR A 10 22.10 -26.86 -34.95
N SER A 11 21.23 -27.29 -35.86
CA SER A 11 21.24 -26.89 -37.27
C SER A 11 21.21 -25.36 -37.48
N ASN A 12 20.56 -24.62 -36.57
CA ASN A 12 20.48 -23.16 -36.58
C ASN A 12 21.75 -22.46 -36.05
N GLY A 13 22.81 -23.22 -35.78
CA GLY A 13 24.10 -22.72 -35.32
C GLY A 13 24.17 -22.33 -33.85
N ILE A 14 23.10 -22.57 -33.07
CA ILE A 14 23.00 -22.23 -31.65
C ILE A 14 23.44 -23.41 -30.78
N TYR A 15 24.21 -23.14 -29.74
CA TYR A 15 24.62 -24.16 -28.76
C TYR A 15 23.52 -24.45 -27.74
N TYR A 16 23.21 -25.73 -27.58
CA TYR A 16 22.28 -26.27 -26.60
C TYR A 16 23.05 -27.10 -25.58
N VAL A 17 22.49 -27.14 -24.37
CA VAL A 17 23.07 -27.81 -23.21
C VAL A 17 22.09 -28.87 -22.77
N ASN A 18 22.57 -30.10 -22.63
CA ASN A 18 21.83 -31.24 -22.13
C ASN A 18 22.37 -31.61 -20.75
N PHE A 19 21.50 -31.50 -19.75
CA PHE A 19 21.77 -31.97 -18.40
C PHE A 19 21.31 -33.44 -18.32
N PRO A 20 22.19 -34.35 -17.84
CA PRO A 20 21.83 -35.75 -17.68
C PRO A 20 20.65 -35.88 -16.71
N ALA A 21 19.87 -36.95 -16.89
CA ALA A 21 18.78 -37.28 -15.99
C ALA A 21 19.34 -37.73 -14.64
N ASP A 22 18.96 -37.07 -13.56
CA ASP A 22 19.06 -37.64 -12.22
C ASP A 22 17.82 -38.53 -11.97
N GLU A 23 17.91 -39.50 -11.04
CA GLU A 23 16.95 -40.61 -10.85
C GLU A 23 15.45 -40.23 -10.82
N THR A 24 15.13 -38.96 -10.57
CA THR A 24 13.76 -38.42 -10.44
C THR A 24 13.29 -37.60 -11.67
N HIS A 25 14.16 -37.23 -12.62
CA HIS A 25 13.82 -36.25 -13.68
C HIS A 25 14.36 -36.61 -15.08
N LYS A 26 13.53 -36.37 -16.10
CA LYS A 26 13.91 -36.51 -17.53
C LYS A 26 15.05 -35.54 -17.90
N PRO A 27 15.90 -35.90 -18.89
CA PRO A 27 17.02 -35.05 -19.30
C PRO A 27 16.50 -33.68 -19.79
N ILE A 28 17.06 -32.60 -19.26
CA ILE A 28 16.61 -31.24 -19.53
C ILE A 28 17.56 -30.61 -20.56
N GLN A 29 16.98 -30.23 -21.70
CA GLN A 29 17.68 -29.46 -22.73
C GLN A 29 17.36 -27.96 -22.61
N ARG A 30 18.41 -27.13 -22.68
CA ARG A 30 18.30 -25.66 -22.65
C ARG A 30 19.17 -25.03 -23.74
N SER A 31 18.60 -24.02 -24.41
CA SER A 31 19.33 -23.21 -25.38
C SER A 31 20.18 -22.18 -24.64
N THR A 32 21.44 -22.03 -25.04
CA THR A 32 22.28 -20.91 -24.58
C THR A 32 22.03 -19.63 -25.38
N GLY A 33 21.36 -19.74 -26.54
CA GLY A 33 21.11 -18.61 -27.45
C GLY A 33 22.36 -18.10 -28.19
N VAL A 34 23.53 -18.70 -27.95
CA VAL A 34 24.81 -18.22 -28.45
C VAL A 34 25.38 -19.17 -29.52
N ARG A 35 26.07 -18.60 -30.51
CA ARG A 35 26.72 -19.31 -31.64
C ARG A 35 28.19 -19.63 -31.39
N ASN A 36 28.76 -19.14 -30.29
CA ASN A 36 30.14 -19.35 -29.88
C ASN A 36 30.22 -20.36 -28.72
N ARG A 37 31.14 -21.34 -28.83
CA ARG A 37 31.26 -22.46 -27.88
C ARG A 37 31.71 -22.00 -26.50
N ARG A 38 32.68 -21.07 -26.45
CA ARG A 38 33.29 -20.59 -25.20
C ARG A 38 32.31 -19.77 -24.36
N GLU A 39 31.52 -18.94 -25.03
CA GLU A 39 30.46 -18.15 -24.40
C GLU A 39 29.32 -19.05 -23.89
N ALA A 40 28.96 -20.09 -24.64
CA ALA A 40 27.99 -21.08 -24.19
C ALA A 40 28.46 -21.80 -22.90
N GLU A 41 29.74 -22.17 -22.81
CA GLU A 41 30.31 -22.77 -21.57
C GLU A 41 30.25 -21.81 -20.38
N ASN A 42 30.56 -20.53 -20.57
CA ASN A 42 30.48 -19.53 -19.51
C ASN A 42 29.05 -19.33 -18.98
N ILE A 43 28.05 -19.35 -19.86
CA ILE A 43 26.63 -19.25 -19.50
C ILE A 43 26.17 -20.48 -18.71
N VAL A 44 26.65 -21.67 -19.07
CA VAL A 44 26.33 -22.89 -18.30
C VAL A 44 26.98 -22.83 -16.91
N LEU A 45 28.21 -22.35 -16.84
CA LEU A 45 28.92 -22.16 -15.57
C LEU A 45 28.20 -21.15 -14.66
N SER A 46 27.65 -20.06 -15.21
CA SER A 46 26.85 -19.13 -14.41
C SER A 46 25.58 -19.78 -13.86
N TRP A 47 24.88 -20.61 -14.66
CA TRP A 47 23.71 -21.35 -14.18
C TRP A 47 24.05 -22.34 -13.05
N TYR A 48 25.21 -22.99 -13.14
CA TYR A 48 25.66 -23.93 -12.11
C TYR A 48 26.05 -23.21 -10.81
N LYS A 49 26.68 -22.02 -10.92
CA LYS A 49 27.03 -21.19 -9.74
C LYS A 49 25.78 -20.61 -9.05
N GLU A 50 24.77 -20.22 -9.82
CA GLU A 50 23.54 -19.60 -9.30
C GLU A 50 22.50 -20.63 -8.82
N GLY A 51 22.68 -21.91 -9.13
CA GLY A 51 21.75 -22.99 -8.73
C GLY A 51 20.38 -22.90 -9.40
N ALA A 52 20.23 -22.09 -10.45
CA ALA A 52 18.95 -21.82 -11.11
C ALA A 52 19.04 -22.03 -12.63
N LEU A 53 18.32 -23.03 -13.14
CA LEU A 53 18.16 -23.23 -14.58
C LEU A 53 17.22 -22.14 -15.15
N PRO A 54 17.60 -21.43 -16.22
CA PRO A 54 16.72 -20.41 -16.78
C PRO A 54 15.46 -21.03 -17.38
N LYS A 55 14.31 -20.44 -17.06
CA LYS A 55 13.05 -20.69 -17.77
C LYS A 55 13.14 -20.03 -19.15
N ARG A 56 12.98 -20.84 -20.21
CA ARG A 56 12.89 -20.51 -21.65
C ARG A 56 13.19 -19.04 -21.99
N ILE A 57 14.38 -18.78 -22.55
CA ILE A 57 14.87 -17.45 -22.96
C ILE A 57 13.87 -16.68 -23.86
N ASN A 58 13.00 -17.39 -24.59
CA ASN A 58 11.97 -16.82 -25.48
C ASN A 58 10.51 -17.04 -25.00
N ALA A 59 10.24 -17.06 -23.70
CA ALA A 59 8.86 -16.86 -23.23
C ALA A 59 8.58 -15.35 -23.19
N LYS A 60 7.53 -14.89 -23.86
CA LYS A 60 7.06 -13.48 -23.87
C LYS A 60 7.13 -12.87 -22.46
N ASN A 61 8.17 -12.10 -22.20
CA ASN A 61 8.30 -11.25 -21.02
C ASN A 61 7.39 -10.04 -21.25
N SER A 62 6.27 -9.90 -20.54
CA SER A 62 5.80 -8.54 -20.21
C SER A 62 4.78 -8.42 -19.08
N THR A 63 4.05 -9.45 -18.68
CA THR A 63 2.96 -9.27 -17.67
C THR A 63 3.17 -10.00 -16.35
N ALA A 64 3.66 -11.25 -16.36
CA ALA A 64 3.78 -12.05 -15.15
C ALA A 64 4.93 -11.63 -14.21
N LYS A 65 6.03 -11.07 -14.74
CA LYS A 65 7.19 -10.65 -13.93
C LYS A 65 6.86 -9.43 -13.05
N THR A 66 6.05 -8.52 -13.60
CA THR A 66 5.60 -7.31 -12.89
C THR A 66 4.57 -7.62 -11.81
N THR A 67 3.68 -8.60 -12.01
CA THR A 67 2.72 -9.03 -10.98
C THR A 67 3.39 -9.78 -9.83
N LEU A 68 4.35 -10.67 -10.12
CA LEU A 68 5.13 -11.36 -9.07
C LEU A 68 5.93 -10.38 -8.21
N ASN A 69 6.55 -9.37 -8.81
CA ASN A 69 7.28 -8.34 -8.06
C ASN A 69 6.36 -7.48 -7.19
N LYS A 70 5.14 -7.17 -7.64
CA LYS A 70 4.15 -6.44 -6.84
C LYS A 70 3.64 -7.26 -5.64
N VAL A 71 3.33 -8.54 -5.87
CA VAL A 71 2.86 -9.45 -4.81
C VAL A 71 3.96 -9.67 -3.78
N ASN A 72 5.21 -9.89 -4.22
CA ASN A 72 6.35 -10.04 -3.33
C ASN A 72 6.61 -8.75 -2.52
N LEU A 73 6.49 -7.57 -3.14
CA LEU A 73 6.61 -6.30 -2.43
C LEU A 73 5.56 -6.21 -1.30
N LEU A 74 4.29 -6.49 -1.60
CA LEU A 74 3.22 -6.43 -0.60
C LEU A 74 3.39 -7.47 0.51
N SER A 75 3.88 -8.67 0.20
CA SER A 75 4.19 -9.67 1.24
C SER A 75 5.38 -9.25 2.09
N THR A 76 6.44 -8.68 1.49
CA THR A 76 7.60 -8.21 2.23
C THR A 76 7.26 -7.06 3.17
N LEU A 77 6.43 -6.10 2.74
CA LEU A 77 5.95 -5.02 3.61
C LEU A 77 5.12 -5.54 4.80
N ARG A 78 4.49 -6.72 4.67
CA ARG A 78 3.67 -7.31 5.74
C ARG A 78 4.49 -8.06 6.78
N THR A 79 5.65 -8.60 6.40
CA THR A 79 6.48 -9.45 7.26
C THR A 79 7.70 -8.76 7.85
N ILE A 80 8.14 -7.64 7.26
CA ILE A 80 9.30 -6.89 7.74
C ILE A 80 8.90 -5.97 8.89
N ASP A 81 9.68 -5.97 9.96
CA ASP A 81 9.58 -4.98 11.02
C ASP A 81 10.03 -3.62 10.48
N LEU A 82 9.06 -2.74 10.22
CA LEU A 82 9.30 -1.39 9.73
C LEU A 82 9.60 -0.46 10.90
N THR A 83 10.72 0.25 10.83
CA THR A 83 11.02 1.32 11.79
C THR A 83 10.15 2.56 11.51
N LYS A 84 10.10 3.51 12.46
CA LYS A 84 9.40 4.79 12.28
C LYS A 84 9.97 5.57 11.08
N GLU A 85 11.28 5.51 10.85
CA GLU A 85 11.94 6.17 9.73
C GLU A 85 11.56 5.55 8.38
N ASP A 86 11.49 4.23 8.31
CA ASP A 86 11.09 3.51 7.10
C ASP A 86 9.62 3.77 6.76
N THR A 87 8.77 3.83 7.79
CA THR A 87 7.36 4.20 7.65
C THR A 87 7.22 5.61 7.06
N ASN A 88 8.00 6.58 7.53
CA ASN A 88 7.99 7.95 7.00
C ASN A 88 8.47 8.00 5.55
N LYS A 89 9.50 7.23 5.18
CA LYS A 89 9.95 7.12 3.77
C LYS A 89 8.87 6.51 2.88
N ILE A 90 8.17 5.48 3.34
CA ILE A 90 7.05 4.86 2.62
C ILE A 90 5.92 5.89 2.44
N ILE A 91 5.51 6.58 3.49
CA ILE A 91 4.48 7.63 3.41
C ILE A 91 4.89 8.71 2.42
N LYS A 92 6.15 9.15 2.43
CA LYS A 92 6.66 10.15 1.49
C LYS A 92 6.54 9.66 0.04
N ILE A 93 6.97 8.43 -0.25
CA ILE A 93 6.83 7.83 -1.58
C ILE A 93 5.36 7.73 -2.01
N LEU A 94 4.46 7.43 -1.08
CA LEU A 94 3.02 7.34 -1.36
C LEU A 94 2.39 8.72 -1.61
N LYS A 95 2.84 9.77 -0.90
CA LYS A 95 2.44 11.16 -1.13
C LYS A 95 2.98 11.68 -2.47
N ASP A 96 4.25 11.44 -2.78
CA ASP A 96 4.90 11.87 -4.03
C ASP A 96 4.26 11.22 -5.27
N ARG A 97 3.70 10.02 -5.10
CA ARG A 97 2.94 9.30 -6.15
C ARG A 97 1.45 9.63 -6.17
N GLU A 98 1.00 10.58 -5.35
CA GLU A 98 -0.40 10.99 -5.20
C GLU A 98 -1.36 9.83 -4.84
N LEU A 99 -0.84 8.76 -4.25
CA LEU A 99 -1.64 7.61 -3.83
C LEU A 99 -2.40 7.89 -2.52
N ILE A 100 -1.87 8.79 -1.71
CA ILE A 100 -2.43 9.18 -0.42
C ILE A 100 -2.31 10.70 -0.27
N VAL A 101 -3.40 11.36 0.13
CA VAL A 101 -3.44 12.81 0.40
C VAL A 101 -2.89 13.12 1.80
N ASN A 102 -3.27 12.31 2.81
CA ASN A 102 -2.74 12.45 4.15
C ASN A 102 -2.60 11.08 4.84
N ALA A 103 -1.53 10.91 5.62
CA ALA A 103 -1.27 9.73 6.42
C ALA A 103 -0.86 10.21 7.81
N ILE A 104 -1.57 9.76 8.83
CA ILE A 104 -1.32 10.10 10.23
C ILE A 104 -0.75 8.84 10.87
N LEU A 105 0.41 8.94 11.53
CA LEU A 105 0.94 7.80 12.27
C LEU A 105 0.16 7.62 13.58
N PRO A 106 -0.15 6.37 14.00
CA PRO A 106 -0.90 6.10 15.23
C PRO A 106 -0.25 6.65 16.51
N SER A 107 1.06 6.90 16.49
CA SER A 107 1.83 7.38 17.66
C SER A 107 1.95 8.89 17.74
N GLU A 108 1.50 9.65 16.75
CA GLU A 108 1.61 11.11 16.75
C GLU A 108 0.46 11.76 17.48
N THR A 109 0.73 12.89 18.14
CA THR A 109 -0.24 13.70 18.88
C THR A 109 -1.39 14.23 17.99
N GLU A 110 -1.21 14.16 16.67
CA GLU A 110 -2.22 14.46 15.64
C GLU A 110 -3.24 13.33 15.42
N SER A 111 -3.03 12.17 16.05
CA SER A 111 -4.04 11.11 16.25
C SER A 111 -5.12 11.59 17.23
N LEU A 112 -5.72 12.75 16.96
CA LEU A 112 -6.89 13.21 17.69
C LEU A 112 -8.05 12.29 17.32
N ASN A 113 -8.64 11.67 18.34
CA ASN A 113 -9.92 10.98 18.16
C ASN A 113 -10.96 12.00 17.71
N ALA A 114 -11.85 11.59 16.82
CA ALA A 114 -12.90 12.47 16.33
C ALA A 114 -13.76 13.04 17.47
N LYS A 115 -13.92 12.27 18.57
CA LYS A 115 -14.60 12.72 19.79
C LYS A 115 -13.90 13.91 20.43
N ASP A 116 -12.58 13.84 20.61
CA ASP A 116 -11.82 14.88 21.31
C ASP A 116 -11.75 16.14 20.45
N PHE A 117 -11.52 15.97 19.14
CA PHE A 117 -11.58 17.09 18.19
C PHE A 117 -12.94 17.77 18.15
N LEU A 118 -14.04 17.01 18.03
CA LEU A 118 -15.38 17.61 17.97
C LEU A 118 -15.76 18.28 19.31
N LYS A 119 -15.26 17.78 20.44
CA LYS A 119 -15.45 18.42 21.75
C LYS A 119 -14.74 19.76 21.81
N THR A 120 -13.46 19.81 21.44
CA THR A 120 -12.66 21.06 21.39
C THR A 120 -13.18 22.03 20.34
N PHE A 121 -13.66 21.53 19.20
CA PHE A 121 -14.19 22.34 18.11
C PHE A 121 -15.40 23.18 18.52
N TRP A 122 -16.28 22.62 19.36
CA TRP A 122 -17.45 23.34 19.86
C TRP A 122 -17.22 24.05 21.20
N GLU A 123 -16.01 24.00 21.77
CA GLU A 123 -15.70 24.69 23.02
C GLU A 123 -15.57 26.20 22.79
N PHE A 124 -16.45 27.00 23.39
CA PHE A 124 -16.59 28.42 23.01
C PHE A 124 -15.34 29.26 23.27
N ASP A 125 -14.62 28.96 24.35
CA ASP A 125 -13.47 29.74 24.79
C ASP A 125 -12.16 29.32 24.08
N GLU A 126 -12.01 28.02 23.80
CA GLU A 126 -10.78 27.46 23.25
C GLU A 126 -10.81 27.27 21.74
N SER A 127 -12.00 27.11 21.15
CA SER A 127 -12.17 26.74 19.74
C SER A 127 -11.54 27.75 18.77
N PRO A 128 -10.63 27.31 17.90
CA PRO A 128 -10.12 28.13 16.80
C PRO A 128 -11.23 28.67 15.90
N TYR A 129 -12.30 27.88 15.70
CA TYR A 129 -13.44 28.26 14.85
C TYR A 129 -14.22 29.45 15.40
N VAL A 130 -14.48 29.47 16.71
CA VAL A 130 -15.20 30.59 17.35
C VAL A 130 -14.33 31.85 17.34
N LYS A 131 -13.02 31.71 17.57
CA LYS A 131 -12.06 32.82 17.48
C LYS A 131 -12.02 33.41 16.07
N GLU A 132 -11.94 32.58 15.03
CA GLU A 132 -11.94 33.04 13.63
C GLU A 132 -13.25 33.76 13.27
N LYS A 133 -14.40 33.24 13.68
CA LYS A 133 -15.70 33.89 13.46
C LYS A 133 -15.81 35.25 14.11
N LYS A 134 -15.34 35.38 15.35
CA LYS A 134 -15.30 36.68 16.06
C LYS A 134 -14.38 37.66 15.36
N LEU A 135 -13.22 37.22 14.86
CA LEU A 135 -12.30 38.05 14.07
C LEU A 135 -12.95 38.57 12.78
N ARG A 136 -13.80 37.76 12.13
CA ARG A 136 -14.55 38.15 10.93
C ARG A 136 -15.83 38.95 11.22
N GLY A 137 -16.07 39.34 12.48
CA GLY A 137 -17.26 40.10 12.89
C GLY A 137 -18.57 39.30 12.89
N GLN A 138 -18.51 37.97 12.81
CA GLN A 138 -19.69 37.12 12.85
C GLN A 138 -20.05 36.76 14.30
N SER A 139 -21.32 36.94 14.67
CA SER A 139 -21.83 36.56 15.99
C SER A 139 -22.03 35.05 16.11
N ILE A 140 -21.37 34.44 17.10
CA ILE A 140 -21.68 33.10 17.61
C ILE A 140 -22.08 33.24 19.07
N HIS A 141 -23.22 32.66 19.43
CA HIS A 141 -23.69 32.59 20.81
C HIS A 141 -23.22 31.31 21.49
N ARG A 142 -22.93 31.39 22.79
CA ARG A 142 -22.57 30.23 23.61
C ARG A 142 -23.66 29.16 23.61
N SER A 143 -24.93 29.57 23.67
CA SER A 143 -26.08 28.66 23.59
C SER A 143 -26.11 27.83 22.29
N TYR A 144 -25.65 28.39 21.18
CA TYR A 144 -25.53 27.67 19.90
C TYR A 144 -24.44 26.60 19.97
N CYS A 145 -23.28 26.93 20.52
CA CYS A 145 -22.19 25.97 20.73
C CYS A 145 -22.63 24.80 21.63
N GLU A 146 -23.29 25.07 22.74
CA GLU A 146 -23.81 24.03 23.64
C GLU A 146 -24.86 23.14 22.96
N THR A 147 -25.76 23.75 22.17
CA THR A 147 -26.74 22.99 21.36
C THR A 147 -26.04 22.06 20.37
N MET A 148 -24.97 22.54 19.72
CA MET A 148 -24.18 21.73 18.79
C MET A 148 -23.38 20.63 19.50
N LYS A 149 -22.81 20.88 20.69
CA LYS A 149 -22.19 19.84 21.52
C LYS A 149 -23.18 18.71 21.83
N CYS A 150 -24.42 19.04 22.19
CA CYS A 150 -25.47 18.04 22.44
C CYS A 150 -25.79 17.22 21.19
N ARG A 151 -25.92 17.86 20.03
CA ARG A 151 -26.17 17.16 18.75
C ARG A 151 -25.01 16.24 18.37
N VAL A 152 -23.78 16.71 18.49
CA VAL A 152 -22.58 15.89 18.25
C VAL A 152 -22.56 14.67 19.18
N ARG A 153 -22.83 14.85 20.47
CA ARG A 153 -22.86 13.74 21.43
C ARG A 153 -23.93 12.70 21.08
N LYS A 154 -25.08 13.13 20.57
CA LYS A 154 -26.22 12.26 20.28
C LYS A 154 -26.08 11.52 18.94
N TYR A 155 -25.59 12.19 17.90
CA TYR A 155 -25.62 11.66 16.53
C TYR A 155 -24.24 11.29 15.99
N TRP A 156 -23.19 12.03 16.36
CA TRP A 156 -21.84 11.82 15.83
C TRP A 156 -21.04 10.82 16.67
N PHE A 157 -21.09 10.92 18.01
CA PHE A 157 -20.32 10.02 18.87
C PHE A 157 -20.63 8.52 18.66
N PRO A 158 -21.90 8.08 18.49
CA PRO A 158 -22.19 6.67 18.28
C PRO A 158 -21.59 6.08 16.98
N LYS A 159 -21.37 6.91 15.94
CA LYS A 159 -20.92 6.45 14.63
C LYS A 159 -19.44 6.68 14.35
N VAL A 160 -18.90 7.81 14.81
CA VAL A 160 -17.53 8.24 14.51
C VAL A 160 -16.70 8.54 15.75
N GLY A 161 -17.28 8.48 16.95
CA GLY A 161 -16.59 8.90 18.19
C GLY A 161 -15.32 8.10 18.52
N ASN A 162 -15.25 6.82 18.13
CA ASN A 162 -14.09 5.96 18.37
C ASN A 162 -13.12 5.89 17.18
N LYS A 163 -13.43 6.58 16.07
CA LYS A 163 -12.56 6.61 14.89
C LYS A 163 -11.58 7.77 14.98
N ALA A 164 -10.37 7.58 14.46
CA ALA A 164 -9.47 8.70 14.22
C ALA A 164 -10.05 9.61 13.13
N ILE A 165 -9.77 10.92 13.17
CA ILE A 165 -10.29 11.87 12.17
C ILE A 165 -9.89 11.46 10.75
N GLY A 166 -8.67 10.96 10.59
CA GLY A 166 -8.15 10.49 9.29
C GLY A 166 -8.84 9.25 8.75
N GLU A 167 -9.57 8.50 9.57
CA GLU A 167 -10.33 7.32 9.15
C GLU A 167 -11.78 7.64 8.75
N ILE A 168 -12.23 8.88 8.98
CA ILE A 168 -13.59 9.30 8.63
C ILE A 168 -13.69 9.48 7.12
N ASN A 169 -14.41 8.58 6.47
CA ASN A 169 -14.66 8.66 5.05
C ASN A 169 -15.96 9.42 4.73
N ARG A 170 -16.09 9.87 3.48
CA ARG A 170 -17.35 10.49 2.98
C ARG A 170 -18.56 9.59 3.17
N TYR A 171 -18.37 8.27 3.17
CA TYR A 171 -19.42 7.29 3.46
C TYR A 171 -19.91 7.35 4.90
N ASP A 172 -18.99 7.52 5.87
CA ASP A 172 -19.35 7.67 7.28
C ASP A 172 -20.16 8.95 7.50
N ILE A 173 -19.74 10.04 6.84
CA ILE A 173 -20.46 11.32 6.86
C ILE A 173 -21.86 11.16 6.27
N LYS A 174 -21.99 10.58 5.08
CA LYS A 174 -23.30 10.31 4.46
C LYS A 174 -24.20 9.42 5.32
N SER A 175 -23.63 8.44 6.02
CA SER A 175 -24.36 7.57 6.95
C SER A 175 -24.94 8.34 8.15
N ILE A 176 -24.26 9.39 8.62
CA ILE A 176 -24.79 10.27 9.67
C ILE A 176 -25.99 11.07 9.14
N PHE A 177 -25.86 11.68 7.96
CA PHE A 177 -26.95 12.49 7.37
C PHE A 177 -28.16 11.67 6.88
N ASN A 178 -27.94 10.42 6.48
CA ASN A 178 -29.02 9.52 6.08
C ASN A 178 -29.76 8.88 7.26
N ASP A 179 -29.33 9.12 8.50
CA ASP A 179 -30.01 8.60 9.68
C ASP A 179 -31.36 9.30 9.87
N LYS A 180 -32.44 8.52 9.99
CA LYS A 180 -33.81 9.04 10.19
C LYS A 180 -33.90 9.97 11.41
N SER A 181 -33.05 9.76 12.41
CA SER A 181 -32.99 10.56 13.63
C SER A 181 -32.36 11.95 13.42
N VAL A 182 -31.52 12.10 12.39
CA VAL A 182 -30.89 13.36 11.96
C VAL A 182 -31.78 14.07 10.94
N GLN A 183 -32.39 13.34 9.99
CA GLN A 183 -33.32 13.91 9.01
C GLN A 183 -34.56 14.55 9.65
N LYS A 184 -35.02 14.04 10.81
CA LYS A 184 -36.10 14.66 11.59
C LYS A 184 -35.75 16.04 12.17
N LEU A 185 -34.47 16.39 12.29
CA LEU A 185 -34.05 17.72 12.73
C LEU A 185 -34.10 18.75 11.60
N ASP A 186 -33.87 18.35 10.36
CA ASP A 186 -33.96 19.21 9.18
C ASP A 186 -35.42 19.51 8.78
N LEU A 187 -36.36 18.63 9.16
CA LEU A 187 -37.80 18.79 8.92
C LEU A 187 -38.53 19.65 9.97
N CYS A 188 -37.83 20.14 11.00
CA CYS A 188 -38.39 21.01 12.04
C CYS A 188 -37.86 22.46 11.97
N GLN A 189 -37.28 22.88 10.84
CA GLN A 189 -36.98 24.29 10.55
C GLN A 189 -38.05 24.92 9.67
#